data_AF-A0A9E1VBW1-F1
#
_entry.id   AF-A0A9E1VBW1-F1
#
_cell.length_a   1.000
_cell.length_b   1.000
_cell.length_c   1.000
_cell.angle_alpha   90.00
_cell.angle_beta   90.00
_cell.angle_gamma   90.00
#
_symmetry.space_group_name_H-M   'P 1'
#
loop_
_entity.id
_entity.type
_entity.pdbx_description
1 polymer ?
#
loop_
_entity_poly.entity_id
_entity_poly.type
_entity_poly.pdbx_seq_one_letter_code
_entity_poly.pdbx_strand_id
1 'polypeptide(L)'
;MSLQEFRGWIAWKWTATLRTMVEGTQRRLAAIVSADVVGYSRLMGVDETGTLAELNAHRSELIDPLVQKHGGRIVKATGDGLLLEFPSVVTAVECSIAIQDGMMERNANLTDDVAMRFRVGVHLGDIIVEGDDIFGDGVNVAARLEGLSEPNGLALSDDAYRQVRDRLDIDWQDGGEHEVKNIARPVYVWRWSKQETLDAAAVSGTLPLPDKPSIAVLPFDNMSGDAEQEYFAEGITEDIITELSKLRWFFVTARNSTFAYKGRSIDIKQLAAELGVRYVLEGSVRRSANRLRITAQLIDASTGNHIWAERYDRQLDDIFELQDEITQTIVATIEPELGMAERELAIRKPRETVDAWTSFQQGLWHHYRFTKEENAEAQKLFRKSIKADPNFSRAQGALAHAIYWDVLFGFTDSPEEALEDAKTISQNAISSDDKEPFAHFAYGRILTLTKDHENAIAELERAIELNPNFAHAFNGLAMALAMSGRPDEAVQKVEIAIRLNPHDPSIWTYMSLRSLALIMLKRHDEALSWATKATRQRSPGWLAYAILASALGHLSKIDDARKAGRDALTLKPDFTLSFIKQTFPFKKPDHLEVFLEGLRLADLPE
;
A
#
# COMPACT_ATOMS: atom_id res chain seq x y z
N MET A 1 -22.02 -1.15 -50.76
CA MET A 1 -20.66 -1.73 -50.75
C MET A 1 -20.81 -3.22 -50.51
N SER A 2 -20.35 -4.06 -51.42
CA SER A 2 -20.44 -5.52 -51.30
C SER A 2 -19.52 -6.04 -50.18
N LEU A 3 -19.78 -7.22 -49.64
CA LEU A 3 -18.96 -7.84 -48.59
C LEU A 3 -17.48 -8.02 -49.01
N GLN A 4 -17.23 -8.09 -50.32
CA GLN A 4 -15.91 -8.20 -50.93
C GLN A 4 -15.19 -6.83 -50.95
N GLU A 5 -15.93 -5.75 -51.18
CA GLU A 5 -15.42 -4.36 -51.11
C GLU A 5 -15.13 -3.95 -49.65
N PHE A 6 -15.92 -4.40 -48.67
CA PHE A 6 -15.66 -4.15 -47.25
C PHE A 6 -14.40 -4.85 -46.73
N ARG A 7 -14.15 -6.09 -47.17
CA ARG A 7 -12.90 -6.80 -46.86
C ARG A 7 -11.68 -6.18 -47.53
N GLY A 8 -11.83 -5.71 -48.78
CA GLY A 8 -10.77 -4.95 -49.47
C GLY A 8 -10.45 -3.62 -48.79
N TRP A 9 -11.48 -2.93 -48.29
CA TRP A 9 -11.31 -1.67 -47.55
C TRP A 9 -10.61 -1.86 -46.19
N ILE A 10 -10.96 -2.90 -45.42
CA ILE A 10 -10.27 -3.23 -44.17
C ILE A 10 -8.82 -3.63 -44.43
N ALA A 11 -8.56 -4.48 -45.43
CA ALA A 11 -7.20 -4.91 -45.77
C ALA A 11 -6.32 -3.72 -46.21
N TRP A 12 -6.86 -2.80 -47.01
CA TRP A 12 -6.17 -1.57 -47.41
C TRP A 12 -5.95 -0.62 -46.24
N LYS A 13 -6.93 -0.45 -45.34
CA LYS A 13 -6.78 0.40 -44.16
C LYS A 13 -5.73 -0.15 -43.19
N TRP A 14 -5.68 -1.47 -42.99
CA TRP A 14 -4.64 -2.12 -42.20
C TRP A 14 -3.25 -2.00 -42.84
N THR A 15 -3.12 -2.19 -44.16
CA THR A 15 -1.82 -1.99 -44.84
C THR A 15 -1.40 -0.53 -44.92
N ALA A 16 -2.34 0.42 -44.99
CA ALA A 16 -2.06 1.85 -44.95
C ALA A 16 -1.64 2.30 -43.54
N THR A 17 -2.29 1.79 -42.48
CA THR A 17 -1.91 2.04 -41.07
C THR A 17 -0.56 1.39 -40.73
N LEU A 18 -0.29 0.17 -41.22
CA LEU A 18 1.05 -0.45 -41.10
C LEU A 18 2.12 0.31 -41.89
N ARG A 19 1.80 0.85 -43.08
CA ARG A 19 2.76 1.70 -43.82
C ARG A 19 3.03 3.03 -43.12
N THR A 20 2.02 3.66 -42.52
CA THR A 20 2.20 4.92 -41.77
C THR A 20 2.88 4.72 -40.42
N MET A 21 2.74 3.54 -39.77
CA MET A 21 3.49 3.20 -38.55
C MET A 21 4.97 2.86 -38.80
N VAL A 22 5.33 2.43 -40.02
CA VAL A 22 6.72 2.11 -40.39
C VAL A 22 7.49 3.34 -40.90
N GLU A 23 6.80 4.44 -41.25
CA GLU A 23 7.44 5.67 -41.77
C GLU A 23 7.94 6.64 -40.69
N GLY A 24 7.76 6.35 -39.38
CA GLY A 24 8.14 7.23 -38.27
C GLY A 24 9.32 6.79 -37.39
N THR A 25 9.78 5.55 -37.48
CA THR A 25 10.83 5.03 -36.58
C THR A 25 12.22 5.27 -37.17
N GLN A 26 12.88 6.33 -36.70
CA GLN A 26 14.27 6.60 -37.05
C GLN A 26 15.20 5.84 -36.10
N ARG A 27 15.98 4.91 -36.65
CA ARG A 27 17.11 4.28 -35.96
C ARG A 27 18.37 5.09 -36.16
N ARG A 28 19.10 5.38 -35.09
CA ARG A 28 20.42 6.01 -35.14
C ARG A 28 21.31 5.57 -33.98
N LEU A 29 22.61 5.66 -34.19
CA LEU A 29 23.60 5.47 -33.13
C LEU A 29 23.68 6.73 -32.27
N ALA A 30 23.63 6.59 -30.94
CA ALA A 30 23.74 7.70 -30.00
C ALA A 30 24.49 7.29 -28.73
N ALA A 31 25.04 8.28 -28.02
CA ALA A 31 25.55 8.08 -26.67
C ALA A 31 24.39 8.23 -25.69
N ILE A 32 24.19 7.21 -24.86
CA ILE A 32 23.07 7.10 -23.92
C ILE A 32 23.65 7.15 -22.52
N VAL A 33 23.10 8.02 -21.69
CA VAL A 33 23.48 8.16 -20.29
C VAL A 33 22.27 7.86 -19.41
N SER A 34 22.43 6.90 -18.51
CA SER A 34 21.47 6.64 -17.44
C SER A 34 22.09 7.13 -16.14
N ALA A 35 21.37 7.91 -15.35
CA ALA A 35 21.82 8.34 -14.04
C ALA A 35 20.72 8.16 -13.00
N ASP A 36 21.11 7.86 -11.76
CA ASP A 36 20.18 7.58 -10.66
C ASP A 36 20.74 8.05 -9.32
N VAL A 37 19.87 8.45 -8.38
CA VAL A 37 20.26 8.92 -7.04
C VAL A 37 20.43 7.74 -6.08
N VAL A 38 21.62 7.61 -5.50
CA VAL A 38 21.94 6.56 -4.53
C VAL A 38 21.13 6.75 -3.26
N GLY A 39 20.34 5.73 -2.92
CA GLY A 39 19.55 5.72 -1.69
C GLY A 39 18.44 6.77 -1.67
N TYR A 40 17.92 7.17 -2.84
CA TYR A 40 16.83 8.14 -2.93
C TYR A 40 15.64 7.80 -2.05
N SER A 41 15.23 6.53 -1.98
CA SER A 41 14.13 6.09 -1.11
C SER A 41 14.42 6.32 0.38
N ARG A 42 15.69 6.24 0.80
CA ARG A 42 16.10 6.58 2.17
C ARG A 42 15.96 8.07 2.43
N LEU A 43 16.43 8.91 1.51
CA LEU A 43 16.30 10.37 1.61
C LEU A 43 14.83 10.80 1.67
N MET A 44 13.99 10.24 0.79
CA MET A 44 12.54 10.44 0.78
C MET A 44 11.86 9.96 2.07
N GLY A 45 12.36 8.89 2.69
CA GLY A 45 11.85 8.38 3.97
C GLY A 45 12.19 9.26 5.18
N VAL A 46 13.28 10.04 5.10
CA VAL A 46 13.68 11.00 6.15
C VAL A 46 12.96 12.33 5.97
N ASP A 47 12.94 12.88 4.75
CA ASP A 47 12.24 14.12 4.41
C ASP A 47 11.78 14.09 2.95
N GLU A 48 10.51 13.73 2.74
CA GLU A 48 9.88 13.62 1.41
C GLU A 48 9.87 14.97 0.67
N THR A 49 9.54 16.05 1.37
CA THR A 49 9.37 17.37 0.74
C THR A 49 10.71 18.03 0.46
N GLY A 50 11.65 17.96 1.42
CA GLY A 50 13.00 18.48 1.26
C GLY A 50 13.79 17.74 0.17
N THR A 51 13.71 16.42 0.13
CA THR A 51 14.41 15.59 -0.88
C THR A 51 13.92 15.91 -2.30
N LEU A 52 12.61 16.05 -2.50
CA LEU A 52 12.10 16.41 -3.83
C LEU A 52 12.48 17.84 -4.24
N ALA A 53 12.48 18.79 -3.30
CA ALA A 53 12.88 20.17 -3.54
C ALA A 53 14.37 20.28 -3.89
N GLU A 54 15.24 19.60 -3.14
CA GLU A 54 16.68 19.51 -3.40
C GLU A 54 16.97 18.87 -4.76
N LEU A 55 16.33 17.75 -5.10
CA LEU A 55 16.50 17.13 -6.41
C LEU A 55 16.10 18.08 -7.56
N ASN A 56 14.98 18.79 -7.40
CA ASN A 56 14.55 19.78 -8.40
C ASN A 56 15.52 20.98 -8.49
N ALA A 57 16.13 21.40 -7.37
CA ALA A 57 17.16 22.42 -7.35
C ALA A 57 18.43 21.95 -8.08
N HIS A 58 18.93 20.75 -7.78
CA HIS A 58 20.06 20.15 -8.49
C HIS A 58 19.80 20.03 -10.00
N ARG A 59 18.57 19.65 -10.38
CA ARG A 59 18.19 19.56 -11.79
C ARG A 59 18.19 20.92 -12.49
N SER A 60 17.46 21.89 -11.94
CA SER A 60 17.28 23.19 -12.57
C SER A 60 18.55 24.06 -12.58
N GLU A 61 19.38 23.94 -11.54
CA GLU A 61 20.55 24.82 -11.36
C GLU A 61 21.87 24.22 -11.85
N LEU A 62 21.99 22.89 -11.94
CA LEU A 62 23.25 22.21 -12.28
C LEU A 62 23.09 21.25 -13.46
N ILE A 63 22.21 20.25 -13.34
CA ILE A 63 22.16 19.13 -14.31
C ILE A 63 21.64 19.60 -15.67
N ASP A 64 20.45 20.21 -15.72
CA ASP A 64 19.81 20.61 -16.97
C ASP A 64 20.68 21.63 -17.76
N PRO A 65 21.27 22.67 -17.11
CA PRO A 65 22.23 23.57 -17.77
C PRO A 65 23.48 22.87 -18.31
N LEU A 66 24.05 21.90 -17.57
CA LEU A 66 25.23 21.15 -18.03
C LEU A 66 24.89 20.24 -19.22
N VAL A 67 23.75 19.55 -19.18
CA VAL A 67 23.28 18.72 -20.31
C VAL A 67 23.13 19.59 -21.55
N GLN A 68 22.47 20.74 -21.45
CA GLN A 68 22.32 21.66 -22.57
C GLN A 68 23.66 22.21 -23.09
N LYS A 69 24.56 22.60 -22.18
CA LYS A 69 25.90 23.12 -22.51
C LYS A 69 26.74 22.11 -23.31
N HIS A 70 26.63 20.83 -22.99
CA HIS A 70 27.35 19.75 -23.66
C HIS A 70 26.59 19.16 -24.86
N GLY A 71 25.49 19.81 -25.29
CA GLY A 71 24.70 19.42 -26.46
C GLY A 71 23.89 18.13 -26.27
N GLY A 72 23.61 17.76 -25.03
CA GLY A 72 22.76 16.64 -24.67
C GLY A 72 21.27 17.01 -24.67
N ARG A 73 20.43 15.98 -24.75
CA ARG A 73 18.98 16.04 -24.64
C ARG A 73 18.53 15.19 -23.47
N ILE A 74 17.73 15.77 -22.57
CA ILE A 74 17.04 15.01 -21.53
C ILE A 74 15.85 14.32 -22.21
N VAL A 75 15.90 13.00 -22.30
CA VAL A 75 14.83 12.21 -22.91
C VAL A 75 13.73 11.98 -21.88
N LYS A 76 14.13 11.55 -20.67
CA LYS A 76 13.19 11.21 -19.61
C LYS A 76 13.76 11.52 -18.24
N ALA A 77 12.90 11.98 -17.34
CA ALA A 77 13.19 12.08 -15.93
C ALA A 77 12.05 11.41 -15.15
N THR A 78 12.34 10.34 -14.42
CA THR A 78 11.35 9.54 -13.70
C THR A 78 11.80 9.39 -12.25
N GLY A 79 11.20 10.16 -11.34
CA GLY A 79 11.64 10.21 -9.95
C GLY A 79 13.08 10.72 -9.85
N ASP A 80 13.96 9.86 -9.33
CA ASP A 80 15.42 9.99 -9.20
C ASP A 80 16.21 9.64 -10.47
N GLY A 81 15.59 8.91 -11.40
CA GLY A 81 16.24 8.45 -12.62
C GLY A 81 16.23 9.49 -13.75
N LEU A 82 17.37 9.64 -14.42
CA LEU A 82 17.56 10.49 -15.61
C LEU A 82 18.05 9.65 -16.78
N LEU A 83 17.38 9.80 -17.92
CA LEU A 83 17.81 9.25 -19.20
C LEU A 83 18.15 10.39 -20.15
N LEU A 84 19.42 10.41 -20.59
CA LEU A 84 19.97 11.46 -21.43
C LEU A 84 20.52 10.87 -22.74
N GLU A 85 20.42 11.65 -23.80
CA GLU A 85 20.96 11.33 -25.11
C GLU A 85 21.97 12.40 -25.51
N PHE A 86 23.14 11.98 -26.01
CA PHE A 86 24.16 12.86 -26.56
C PHE A 86 24.54 12.44 -27.99
N PRO A 87 24.88 13.39 -28.86
CA PRO A 87 25.39 13.09 -30.20
C PRO A 87 26.82 12.53 -30.18
N SER A 88 27.53 12.60 -29.05
CA SER A 88 28.91 12.14 -28.89
C SER A 88 29.14 11.54 -27.51
N VAL A 89 29.86 10.41 -27.46
CA VAL A 89 30.29 9.78 -26.19
C VAL A 89 31.23 10.71 -25.42
N VAL A 90 32.08 11.47 -26.12
CA VAL A 90 33.01 12.40 -25.48
C VAL A 90 32.25 13.46 -24.68
N THR A 91 31.25 14.10 -25.30
CA THR A 91 30.47 15.14 -24.62
C THR A 91 29.56 14.56 -23.54
N ALA A 92 29.07 13.32 -23.71
CA ALA A 92 28.34 12.60 -22.67
C ALA A 92 29.18 12.37 -21.41
N VAL A 93 30.42 11.92 -21.59
CA VAL A 93 31.35 11.65 -20.47
C VAL A 93 31.81 12.94 -19.80
N GLU A 94 32.17 13.98 -20.57
CA GLU A 94 32.51 15.30 -20.02
C GLU A 94 31.35 15.90 -19.21
N CYS A 95 30.12 15.80 -19.73
CA CYS A 95 28.94 16.27 -19.03
C CYS A 95 28.70 15.49 -17.74
N SER A 96 28.80 14.17 -17.80
CA SER A 96 28.62 13.29 -16.64
C SER A 96 29.64 13.57 -15.54
N ILE A 97 30.90 13.80 -15.91
CA ILE A 97 31.96 14.16 -14.94
C ILE A 97 31.70 15.56 -14.36
N ALA A 98 31.32 16.54 -15.19
CA ALA A 98 30.98 17.87 -14.70
C ALA A 98 29.78 17.85 -13.73
N ILE A 99 28.79 16.98 -13.97
CA ILE A 99 27.68 16.75 -13.04
C ILE A 99 28.20 16.14 -11.74
N GLN A 100 29.02 15.09 -11.79
CA GLN A 100 29.58 14.48 -10.58
C GLN A 100 30.42 15.48 -9.77
N ASP A 101 31.25 16.28 -10.43
CA ASP A 101 32.06 17.33 -9.80
C ASP A 101 31.19 18.39 -9.12
N GLY A 102 30.18 18.92 -9.81
CA GLY A 102 29.26 19.91 -9.23
C GLY A 102 28.42 19.34 -8.08
N MET A 103 28.03 18.07 -8.14
CA MET A 103 27.33 17.40 -7.05
C MET A 103 28.23 17.18 -5.84
N MET A 104 29.50 16.82 -6.04
CA MET A 104 30.47 16.71 -4.95
C MET A 104 30.68 18.07 -4.26
N GLU A 105 30.80 19.16 -5.01
CA GLU A 105 30.90 20.51 -4.42
C GLU A 105 29.67 20.89 -3.59
N ARG A 106 28.47 20.58 -4.09
CA ARG A 106 27.21 20.83 -3.35
C ARG A 106 27.10 19.97 -2.09
N ASN A 107 27.60 18.74 -2.13
CA ASN A 107 27.56 17.81 -1.00
C ASN A 107 28.71 18.00 0.01
N ALA A 108 29.71 18.84 -0.26
CA ALA A 108 30.95 18.92 0.53
C ALA A 108 30.74 19.27 2.02
N ASN A 109 29.65 19.95 2.37
CA ASN A 109 29.31 20.32 3.75
C ASN A 109 28.07 19.60 4.29
N LEU A 110 27.58 18.59 3.57
CA LEU A 110 26.42 17.81 3.94
C LEU A 110 26.85 16.48 4.57
N THR A 111 26.04 16.00 5.50
CA THR A 111 26.23 14.69 6.11
C THR A 111 25.67 13.59 5.18
N ASP A 112 26.20 12.36 5.28
CA ASP A 112 25.84 11.22 4.41
C ASP A 112 24.33 10.91 4.40
N ASP A 113 23.62 11.25 5.47
CA ASP A 113 22.19 11.06 5.63
C ASP A 113 21.35 12.00 4.76
N VAL A 114 21.91 13.11 4.25
CA VAL A 114 21.20 14.07 3.39
C VAL A 114 21.89 14.33 2.03
N ALA A 115 23.16 13.96 1.87
CA ALA A 115 23.91 14.16 0.62
C ALA A 115 23.37 13.31 -0.55
N MET A 116 23.09 13.96 -1.69
CA MET A 116 22.59 13.28 -2.90
C MET A 116 23.73 12.88 -3.82
N ARG A 117 23.98 11.58 -3.95
CA ARG A 117 25.05 11.05 -4.81
C ARG A 117 24.44 10.37 -6.03
N PHE A 118 25.00 10.61 -7.21
CA PHE A 118 24.53 9.97 -8.44
C PHE A 118 25.42 8.79 -8.84
N ARG A 119 24.82 7.75 -9.40
CA ARG A 119 25.49 6.75 -10.24
C ARG A 119 25.22 7.07 -11.69
N VAL A 120 26.20 6.82 -12.57
CA VAL A 120 26.07 7.14 -13.99
C VAL A 120 26.57 5.99 -14.85
N GLY A 121 25.76 5.55 -15.80
CA GLY A 121 26.11 4.57 -16.83
C GLY A 121 26.11 5.20 -18.21
N VAL A 122 27.18 4.99 -18.99
CA VAL A 122 27.34 5.55 -20.35
C VAL A 122 27.56 4.43 -21.35
N HIS A 123 26.72 4.38 -22.38
CA HIS A 123 26.82 3.41 -23.47
C HIS A 123 26.73 4.08 -24.84
N LEU A 124 27.36 3.47 -25.85
CA LEU A 124 27.21 3.82 -27.25
C LEU A 124 26.42 2.70 -27.93
N GLY A 125 25.20 2.98 -28.38
CA GLY A 125 24.34 1.96 -28.96
C GLY A 125 23.30 2.53 -29.93
N ASP A 126 22.70 1.63 -30.70
CA ASP A 126 21.59 1.97 -31.57
C ASP A 126 20.32 2.22 -30.76
N ILE A 127 19.65 3.33 -31.06
CA ILE A 127 18.37 3.71 -30.48
C ILE A 127 17.30 3.81 -31.56
N ILE A 128 16.06 3.52 -31.17
CA ILE A 128 14.85 3.77 -31.92
C ILE A 128 14.22 5.03 -31.32
N VAL A 129 14.11 6.09 -32.13
CA VAL A 129 13.46 7.33 -31.71
C VAL A 129 11.98 7.27 -32.06
N GLU A 130 11.11 7.47 -31.07
CA GLU A 130 9.66 7.57 -31.25
C GLU A 130 9.16 8.81 -30.50
N GLY A 131 8.85 9.88 -31.25
CA GLY A 131 8.52 11.18 -30.67
C GLY A 131 9.70 11.78 -29.90
N ASP A 132 9.48 12.10 -28.62
CA ASP A 132 10.51 12.64 -27.73
C ASP A 132 11.26 11.55 -26.92
N ASP A 133 10.84 10.28 -27.01
CA ASP A 133 11.43 9.17 -26.26
C ASP A 133 12.44 8.34 -27.09
N ILE A 134 13.28 7.54 -26.41
CA ILE A 134 14.24 6.62 -27.03
C ILE A 134 14.09 5.20 -26.49
N PHE A 135 14.12 4.22 -27.38
CA PHE A 135 13.98 2.80 -27.06
C PHE A 135 15.09 1.97 -27.69
N GLY A 136 15.32 0.77 -27.16
CA GLY A 136 16.23 -0.21 -27.73
C GLY A 136 17.24 -0.75 -26.73
N ASP A 137 18.01 -1.74 -27.17
CA ASP A 137 18.96 -2.46 -26.33
C ASP A 137 20.00 -1.51 -25.71
N GLY A 138 20.39 -0.46 -26.43
CA GLY A 138 21.35 0.54 -25.94
C GLY A 138 20.91 1.23 -24.65
N VAL A 139 19.61 1.52 -24.50
CA VAL A 139 19.03 2.14 -23.30
C VAL A 139 19.11 1.18 -22.11
N ASN A 140 18.81 -0.09 -22.36
CA ASN A 140 18.93 -1.13 -21.34
C ASN A 140 20.38 -1.31 -20.89
N VAL A 141 21.35 -1.28 -21.81
CA VAL A 141 22.77 -1.37 -21.45
C VAL A 141 23.19 -0.20 -20.55
N ALA A 142 22.84 1.03 -20.93
CA ALA A 142 23.18 2.23 -20.15
C ALA A 142 22.61 2.17 -18.73
N ALA A 143 21.34 1.76 -18.58
CA ALA A 143 20.72 1.58 -17.26
C ALA A 143 21.39 0.48 -16.42
N ARG A 144 21.90 -0.58 -17.05
CA ARG A 144 22.64 -1.62 -16.31
C ARG A 144 24.05 -1.18 -15.92
N LEU A 145 24.71 -0.40 -16.76
CA LEU A 145 26.00 0.19 -16.42
C LEU A 145 25.87 1.16 -15.25
N GLU A 146 24.79 1.96 -15.18
CA GLU A 146 24.51 2.82 -14.03
C GLU A 146 24.51 2.02 -12.73
N GLY A 147 23.79 0.89 -12.69
CA GLY A 147 23.79 0.00 -11.52
C GLY A 147 25.14 -0.64 -11.18
N LEU A 148 26.11 -0.65 -12.10
CA LEU A 148 27.48 -1.13 -11.89
C LEU A 148 28.47 -0.01 -11.52
N SER A 149 28.02 1.24 -11.49
CA SER A 149 28.80 2.39 -11.05
C SER A 149 28.81 2.49 -9.52
N GLU A 150 29.90 3.00 -8.96
CA GLU A 150 29.96 3.43 -7.57
C GLU A 150 29.23 4.79 -7.40
N PRO A 151 28.78 5.15 -6.18
CA PRO A 151 28.31 6.50 -5.89
C PRO A 151 29.35 7.55 -6.28
N ASN A 152 28.92 8.65 -6.91
CA ASN A 152 29.78 9.67 -7.51
C ASN A 152 30.67 9.18 -8.67
N GLY A 153 30.44 7.95 -9.15
CA GLY A 153 31.21 7.32 -10.21
C GLY A 153 30.52 7.32 -11.57
N LEU A 154 31.28 6.87 -12.57
CA LEU A 154 30.81 6.54 -13.91
C LEU A 154 31.18 5.09 -14.25
N ALA A 155 30.29 4.40 -14.97
CA ALA A 155 30.55 3.11 -15.60
C ALA A 155 30.30 3.20 -17.12
N LEU A 156 31.30 2.83 -17.92
CA LEU A 156 31.27 2.85 -19.37
C LEU A 156 31.29 1.43 -19.92
N SER A 157 30.50 1.18 -20.97
CA SER A 157 30.75 0.01 -21.83
C SER A 157 32.09 0.15 -22.56
N ASP A 158 32.68 -0.97 -22.95
CA ASP A 158 33.90 -1.00 -23.79
C ASP A 158 33.78 -0.16 -25.07
N ASP A 159 32.62 -0.20 -25.73
CA ASP A 159 32.38 0.58 -26.95
C ASP A 159 32.41 2.09 -26.70
N ALA A 160 31.89 2.53 -25.55
CA ALA A 160 31.98 3.93 -25.11
C ALA A 160 33.42 4.29 -24.71
N TYR A 161 34.09 3.43 -23.95
CA TYR A 161 35.48 3.63 -23.52
C TYR A 161 36.44 3.82 -24.70
N ARG A 162 36.31 3.01 -25.76
CA ARG A 162 37.10 3.13 -26.99
C ARG A 162 37.01 4.50 -27.66
N GLN A 163 35.90 5.22 -27.47
CA GLN A 163 35.72 6.56 -28.03
C GLN A 163 36.41 7.66 -27.22
N VAL A 164 36.73 7.39 -25.94
CA VAL A 164 37.22 8.41 -24.99
C VAL A 164 38.64 8.18 -24.50
N ARG A 165 39.15 6.94 -24.50
CA ARG A 165 40.47 6.57 -23.92
C ARG A 165 41.66 7.39 -24.42
N ASP A 166 41.61 7.86 -25.67
CA ASP A 166 42.68 8.62 -26.33
C ASP A 166 42.33 10.12 -26.46
N ARG A 167 41.16 10.54 -25.96
CA ARG A 167 40.60 11.89 -26.14
C ARG A 167 40.39 12.64 -24.83
N LEU A 168 40.16 11.93 -23.73
CA LEU A 168 40.00 12.50 -22.41
C LEU A 168 41.15 12.03 -21.52
N ASP A 169 41.80 12.98 -20.84
CA ASP A 169 42.88 12.72 -19.88
C ASP A 169 42.27 12.32 -18.53
N ILE A 170 41.75 11.09 -18.49
CA ILE A 170 41.04 10.51 -17.34
C ILE A 170 41.64 9.14 -17.06
N ASP A 171 41.94 8.87 -15.79
CA ASP A 171 42.39 7.55 -15.36
C ASP A 171 41.18 6.62 -15.20
N TRP A 172 41.13 5.57 -16.02
CA TRP A 172 40.02 4.60 -16.04
C TRP A 172 40.44 3.31 -15.35
N GLN A 173 39.59 2.84 -14.44
CA GLN A 173 39.77 1.57 -13.75
C GLN A 173 39.12 0.44 -14.56
N ASP A 174 39.82 -0.68 -14.67
CA ASP A 174 39.28 -1.89 -15.30
C ASP A 174 38.24 -2.55 -14.38
N GLY A 175 36.99 -2.63 -14.86
CA GLY A 175 35.88 -3.28 -14.16
C GLY A 175 35.63 -4.73 -14.59
N GLY A 176 36.24 -5.22 -15.68
CA GLY A 176 36.05 -6.58 -16.19
C GLY A 176 34.70 -6.85 -16.89
N GLU A 177 34.50 -8.10 -17.30
CA GLU A 177 33.28 -8.58 -17.96
C GLU A 177 32.11 -8.78 -17.00
N HIS A 178 30.96 -8.26 -17.37
CA HIS A 178 29.71 -8.44 -16.64
C HIS A 178 28.63 -9.03 -17.54
N GLU A 179 27.94 -10.07 -17.05
CA GLU A 179 26.72 -10.56 -17.70
C GLU A 179 25.56 -9.61 -17.42
N VAL A 180 24.94 -9.12 -18.49
CA VAL A 180 23.78 -8.22 -18.42
C VAL A 180 22.59 -8.90 -19.09
N LYS A 181 21.46 -8.97 -18.36
CA LYS A 181 20.22 -9.60 -18.85
C LYS A 181 19.80 -8.97 -20.18
N ASN A 182 19.38 -9.82 -21.13
CA ASN A 182 18.91 -9.46 -22.48
C ASN A 182 20.00 -8.99 -23.46
N ILE A 183 21.28 -9.26 -23.20
CA ILE A 183 22.37 -9.10 -24.17
C ILE A 183 23.07 -10.45 -24.33
N ALA A 184 23.20 -10.92 -25.57
CA ALA A 184 23.76 -12.23 -25.86
C ALA A 184 25.27 -12.37 -25.55
N ARG A 185 25.96 -11.28 -25.19
CA ARG A 185 27.40 -11.24 -24.92
C ARG A 185 27.66 -10.42 -23.65
N PRO A 186 28.64 -10.84 -22.81
CA PRO A 186 29.09 -10.04 -21.68
C PRO A 186 29.53 -8.64 -22.12
N VAL A 187 29.23 -7.64 -21.30
CA VAL A 187 29.68 -6.26 -21.52
C VAL A 187 30.89 -6.02 -20.63
N TYR A 188 32.01 -5.63 -21.24
CA TYR A 188 33.20 -5.22 -20.50
C TYR A 188 33.03 -3.78 -20.02
N VAL A 189 33.34 -3.53 -18.74
CA VAL A 189 33.04 -2.27 -18.06
C VAL A 189 34.30 -1.54 -17.65
N TRP A 190 34.34 -0.24 -17.91
CA TRP A 190 35.39 0.69 -17.45
C TRP A 190 34.79 1.65 -16.44
N ARG A 191 35.47 1.86 -15.31
CA ARG A 191 34.98 2.69 -14.21
C ARG A 191 35.82 3.94 -14.04
N TRP A 192 35.17 5.00 -13.63
CA TRP A 192 35.81 6.19 -13.12
C TRP A 192 35.19 6.57 -11.78
N SER A 193 36.02 6.92 -10.82
CA SER A 193 35.62 7.55 -9.58
C SER A 193 36.69 8.56 -9.18
N LYS A 194 36.28 9.73 -8.69
CA LYS A 194 37.19 10.70 -8.08
C LYS A 194 37.37 10.26 -6.64
N GLN A 195 38.58 9.81 -6.27
CA GLN A 195 38.90 9.29 -4.94
C GLN A 195 38.40 10.21 -3.82
N GLU A 196 37.31 9.83 -3.17
CA GLU A 196 37.35 9.58 -1.73
C GLU A 196 37.35 8.06 -1.60
N THR A 197 38.43 7.51 -1.04
CA THR A 197 38.46 6.14 -0.55
C THR A 197 37.42 6.00 0.55
N LEU A 198 36.17 5.77 0.17
CA LEU A 198 35.23 5.02 0.99
C LEU A 198 35.52 3.57 0.69
N ASP A 199 36.27 2.94 1.59
CA ASP A 199 36.59 1.51 1.55
C ASP A 199 35.33 0.72 1.16
N ALA A 200 35.40 0.02 0.03
CA ALA A 200 34.38 -0.90 -0.48
C ALA A 200 34.17 -2.15 0.40
N ALA A 201 34.46 -2.05 1.71
CA ALA A 201 34.32 -3.09 2.72
C ALA A 201 33.24 -2.77 3.78
N ALA A 202 32.45 -1.70 3.62
CA ALA A 202 31.47 -1.28 4.62
C ALA A 202 30.05 -1.04 4.07
N VAL A 203 29.48 -2.00 3.33
CA VAL A 203 28.02 -2.20 3.31
C VAL A 203 27.70 -3.68 3.54
N SER A 204 28.28 -4.23 4.60
CA SER A 204 27.76 -5.44 5.27
C SER A 204 27.33 -5.07 6.69
N GLY A 205 26.80 -3.86 6.86
CA GLY A 205 26.16 -3.43 8.10
C GLY A 205 24.69 -3.80 8.03
N THR A 206 24.22 -4.59 9.00
CA THR A 206 22.80 -4.77 9.28
C THR A 206 22.13 -3.40 9.35
N LEU A 207 21.15 -3.14 8.48
CA LEU A 207 20.37 -1.92 8.55
C LEU A 207 19.53 -1.96 9.84
N PRO A 208 19.55 -0.90 10.67
CA PRO A 208 18.64 -0.83 11.81
C PRO A 208 17.19 -0.85 11.31
N LEU A 209 16.32 -1.55 12.04
CA LEU A 209 14.90 -1.58 11.71
C LEU A 209 14.30 -0.17 11.85
N PRO A 210 13.39 0.23 10.94
CA PRO A 210 12.63 1.48 11.08
C PRO A 210 11.81 1.50 12.38
N ASP A 211 11.45 2.70 12.84
CA ASP A 211 10.58 2.90 14.02
C ASP A 211 9.14 2.38 13.81
N LYS A 212 8.74 2.22 12.54
CA LYS A 212 7.47 1.62 12.11
C LYS A 212 7.70 0.18 11.62
N PRO A 213 6.69 -0.71 11.64
CA PRO A 213 6.84 -2.06 11.08
C PRO A 213 7.31 -1.97 9.63
N SER A 214 8.03 -2.98 9.16
CA SER A 214 8.64 -2.95 7.84
C SER A 214 8.54 -4.30 7.13
N ILE A 215 8.18 -4.28 5.85
CA ILE A 215 7.96 -5.45 5.02
C ILE A 215 8.70 -5.33 3.68
N ALA A 216 9.37 -6.40 3.27
CA ALA A 216 9.88 -6.58 1.91
C ALA A 216 9.02 -7.59 1.16
N VAL A 217 8.69 -7.31 -0.11
CA VAL A 217 8.05 -8.28 -1.01
C VAL A 217 9.11 -8.80 -1.96
N LEU A 218 9.45 -10.08 -1.84
CA LEU A 218 10.37 -10.75 -2.74
C LEU A 218 9.71 -11.05 -4.09
N PRO A 219 10.49 -11.03 -5.19
CA PRO A 219 10.02 -11.53 -6.48
C PRO A 219 9.42 -12.91 -6.33
N PHE A 220 8.17 -13.07 -6.76
CA PHE A 220 7.52 -14.37 -6.76
C PHE A 220 8.27 -15.31 -7.72
N ASP A 221 8.56 -16.53 -7.26
CA ASP A 221 9.28 -17.52 -8.05
C ASP A 221 8.40 -18.09 -9.17
N ASN A 222 8.89 -18.04 -10.41
CA ASN A 222 8.25 -18.73 -11.52
C ASN A 222 8.64 -20.22 -11.52
N MET A 223 7.76 -21.08 -11.05
CA MET A 223 7.94 -22.54 -11.05
C MET A 223 7.36 -23.23 -12.31
N SER A 224 7.02 -22.46 -13.34
CA SER A 224 6.33 -22.96 -14.54
C SER A 224 7.29 -23.43 -15.64
N GLY A 225 8.59 -23.10 -15.54
CA GLY A 225 9.63 -23.49 -16.50
C GLY A 225 9.62 -22.75 -17.84
N ASP A 226 8.71 -21.78 -18.00
CA ASP A 226 8.54 -20.96 -19.19
C ASP A 226 8.90 -19.50 -18.88
N ALA A 227 9.91 -18.98 -19.57
CA ALA A 227 10.43 -17.63 -19.37
C ALA A 227 9.46 -16.54 -19.86
N GLU A 228 8.51 -16.87 -20.74
CA GLU A 228 7.46 -15.91 -21.15
C GLU A 228 6.47 -15.61 -20.01
N GLN A 229 6.46 -16.43 -18.96
CA GLN A 229 5.56 -16.29 -17.80
C GLN A 229 6.23 -15.58 -16.62
N GLU A 230 7.50 -15.21 -16.76
CA GLU A 230 8.26 -14.46 -15.76
C GLU A 230 7.61 -13.09 -15.48
N TYR A 231 7.10 -12.44 -16.54
CA TYR A 231 6.40 -11.16 -16.46
C TYR A 231 5.19 -11.17 -15.54
N PHE A 232 4.50 -12.30 -15.44
CA PHE A 232 3.32 -12.41 -14.57
C PHE A 232 3.71 -12.48 -13.09
N ALA A 233 4.75 -13.27 -12.76
CA ALA A 233 5.24 -13.34 -11.37
C ALA A 233 5.89 -12.00 -10.95
N GLU A 234 6.61 -11.33 -11.84
CA GLU A 234 7.12 -9.98 -11.62
C GLU A 234 5.98 -8.96 -11.46
N GLY A 235 4.96 -9.00 -12.33
CA GLY A 235 3.79 -8.11 -12.28
C GLY A 235 3.03 -8.22 -10.97
N ILE A 236 2.70 -9.44 -10.50
CA ILE A 236 2.09 -9.64 -9.19
C ILE A 236 2.95 -9.06 -8.07
N THR A 237 4.28 -9.27 -8.13
CA THR A 237 5.18 -8.73 -7.11
C THR A 237 5.12 -7.20 -7.09
N GLU A 238 5.18 -6.54 -8.25
CA GLU A 238 5.09 -5.09 -8.36
C GLU A 238 3.76 -4.53 -7.88
N ASP A 239 2.66 -5.15 -8.26
CA ASP A 239 1.33 -4.68 -7.88
C ASP A 239 1.13 -4.84 -6.38
N ILE A 240 1.61 -5.94 -5.78
CA ILE A 240 1.58 -6.11 -4.32
C ILE A 240 2.43 -5.03 -3.63
N ILE A 241 3.64 -4.73 -4.12
CA ILE A 241 4.47 -3.64 -3.55
C ILE A 241 3.71 -2.31 -3.63
N THR A 242 3.14 -2.01 -4.80
CA THR A 242 2.37 -0.79 -5.05
C THR A 242 1.17 -0.65 -4.12
N GLU A 243 0.35 -1.70 -4.02
CA GLU A 243 -0.85 -1.70 -3.17
C GLU A 243 -0.49 -1.68 -1.67
N LEU A 244 0.52 -2.45 -1.25
CA LEU A 244 1.00 -2.39 0.14
C LEU A 244 1.59 -1.02 0.48
N SER A 245 2.23 -0.33 -0.47
CA SER A 245 2.79 1.01 -0.26
C SER A 245 1.72 2.09 -0.02
N LYS A 246 0.46 1.82 -0.39
CA LYS A 246 -0.68 2.68 -0.01
C LYS A 246 -1.00 2.57 1.49
N LEU A 247 -0.55 1.51 2.16
CA LEU A 247 -0.72 1.29 3.60
C LEU A 247 0.38 2.00 4.40
N ARG A 248 0.14 3.27 4.76
CA ARG A 248 1.14 4.17 5.38
C ARG A 248 1.60 3.79 6.80
N TRP A 249 1.01 2.78 7.42
CA TRP A 249 1.32 2.41 8.81
C TRP A 249 2.52 1.46 8.95
N PHE A 250 3.02 0.91 7.85
CA PHE A 250 4.28 0.18 7.78
C PHE A 250 5.10 0.60 6.56
N PHE A 251 6.40 0.42 6.65
CA PHE A 251 7.35 0.66 5.57
C PHE A 251 7.36 -0.53 4.61
N VAL A 252 7.21 -0.27 3.31
CA VAL A 252 7.37 -1.28 2.26
C VAL A 252 8.69 -1.01 1.53
N THR A 253 9.52 -2.05 1.41
CA THR A 253 10.76 -1.93 0.63
C THR A 253 10.45 -1.69 -0.84
N ALA A 254 11.16 -0.72 -1.43
CA ALA A 254 11.09 -0.47 -2.86
C ALA A 254 11.47 -1.72 -3.67
N ARG A 255 10.77 -1.89 -4.79
CA ARG A 255 10.94 -3.01 -5.74
C ARG A 255 12.40 -3.27 -6.11
N ASN A 256 13.16 -2.24 -6.46
CA ASN A 256 14.52 -2.42 -6.95
C ASN A 256 15.45 -3.05 -5.89
N SER A 257 15.18 -2.80 -4.61
CA SER A 257 15.93 -3.39 -3.51
C SER A 257 15.64 -4.88 -3.36
N THR A 258 14.40 -5.35 -3.58
CA THR A 258 14.05 -6.78 -3.44
C THR A 258 14.35 -7.59 -4.70
N PHE A 259 14.26 -6.97 -5.88
CA PHE A 259 14.54 -7.64 -7.16
C PHE A 259 16.01 -7.99 -7.38
N ALA A 260 16.94 -7.34 -6.68
CA ALA A 260 18.37 -7.71 -6.66
C ALA A 260 18.61 -9.13 -6.12
N TYR A 261 17.66 -9.65 -5.33
CA TYR A 261 17.72 -10.97 -4.71
C TYR A 261 17.07 -12.07 -5.56
N LYS A 262 16.51 -11.73 -6.72
CA LYS A 262 15.82 -12.69 -7.61
C LYS A 262 16.76 -13.84 -8.02
N GLY A 263 16.30 -15.08 -7.81
CA GLY A 263 17.04 -16.29 -8.16
C GLY A 263 18.27 -16.57 -7.28
N ARG A 264 18.45 -15.82 -6.19
CA ARG A 264 19.50 -16.07 -5.20
C ARG A 264 18.91 -16.86 -4.04
N SER A 265 19.58 -17.94 -3.65
CA SER A 265 19.24 -18.68 -2.43
C SER A 265 19.91 -17.98 -1.25
N ILE A 266 19.21 -17.05 -0.59
CA ILE A 266 19.70 -16.32 0.57
C ILE A 266 18.83 -16.63 1.79
N ASP A 267 19.44 -16.71 2.97
CA ASP A 267 18.72 -16.89 4.23
C ASP A 267 17.83 -15.66 4.52
N ILE A 268 16.56 -15.88 4.85
CA ILE A 268 15.59 -14.82 5.07
C ILE A 268 16.02 -13.85 6.19
N LYS A 269 16.74 -14.32 7.22
CA LYS A 269 17.20 -13.44 8.30
C LYS A 269 18.31 -12.51 7.81
N GLN A 270 19.23 -13.04 7.01
CA GLN A 270 20.28 -12.25 6.39
C GLN A 270 19.70 -11.22 5.43
N LEU A 271 18.82 -11.65 4.53
CA LEU A 271 18.10 -10.78 3.60
C LEU A 271 17.39 -9.63 4.34
N ALA A 272 16.63 -9.95 5.39
CA ALA A 272 15.89 -8.97 6.16
C ALA A 272 16.80 -7.96 6.85
N ALA A 273 17.97 -8.41 7.34
CA ALA A 273 18.98 -7.53 7.92
C ALA A 273 19.66 -6.62 6.87
N GLU A 274 19.89 -7.13 5.66
CA GLU A 274 20.43 -6.35 4.53
C GLU A 274 19.41 -5.32 4.00
N LEU A 275 18.12 -5.65 4.04
CA LEU A 275 17.02 -4.78 3.60
C LEU A 275 16.48 -3.86 4.71
N GLY A 276 16.88 -4.06 5.96
CA GLY A 276 16.37 -3.31 7.10
C GLY A 276 14.88 -3.55 7.35
N VAL A 277 14.39 -4.77 7.08
CA VAL A 277 12.99 -5.13 7.28
C VAL A 277 12.80 -6.19 8.35
N ARG A 278 11.62 -6.17 8.97
CA ARG A 278 11.24 -7.22 9.92
C ARG A 278 10.51 -8.36 9.23
N TYR A 279 9.64 -8.02 8.29
CA TYR A 279 8.76 -8.96 7.63
C TYR A 279 9.16 -9.18 6.19
N VAL A 280 9.00 -10.41 5.71
CA VAL A 280 9.25 -10.76 4.31
C VAL A 280 8.02 -11.48 3.78
N LEU A 281 7.47 -10.97 2.68
CA LEU A 281 6.47 -11.63 1.87
C LEU A 281 7.16 -12.27 0.68
N GLU A 282 7.03 -13.58 0.55
CA GLU A 282 7.54 -14.33 -0.58
C GLU A 282 6.46 -15.23 -1.16
N GLY A 283 6.68 -15.71 -2.38
CA GLY A 283 5.69 -16.54 -3.03
C GLY A 283 6.20 -17.20 -4.30
N SER A 284 5.34 -18.02 -4.88
CA SER A 284 5.65 -18.70 -6.14
C SER A 284 4.40 -18.79 -7.02
N VAL A 285 4.62 -18.74 -8.32
CA VAL A 285 3.60 -18.96 -9.34
C VAL A 285 3.94 -20.21 -10.13
N ARG A 286 2.98 -21.11 -10.29
CA ARG A 286 3.08 -22.29 -11.13
C ARG A 286 1.88 -22.38 -12.05
N ARG A 287 2.12 -22.31 -13.35
CA ARG A 287 1.11 -22.57 -14.37
C ARG A 287 1.12 -24.04 -14.79
N SER A 288 -0.06 -24.61 -14.99
CA SER A 288 -0.25 -25.90 -15.63
C SER A 288 -1.46 -25.84 -16.55
N ALA A 289 -1.21 -25.82 -17.86
CA ALA A 289 -2.23 -25.63 -18.90
C ALA A 289 -3.08 -24.37 -18.64
N ASN A 290 -4.37 -24.54 -18.32
CA ASN A 290 -5.32 -23.46 -18.04
C ASN A 290 -5.51 -23.17 -16.53
N ARG A 291 -4.62 -23.67 -15.67
CA ARG A 291 -4.68 -23.43 -14.22
C ARG A 291 -3.41 -22.76 -13.74
N LEU A 292 -3.60 -21.77 -12.88
CA LEU A 292 -2.54 -21.05 -12.21
C LEU A 292 -2.62 -21.34 -10.72
N ARG A 293 -1.49 -21.70 -10.14
CA ARG A 293 -1.32 -21.90 -8.70
C ARG A 293 -0.37 -20.86 -8.17
N ILE A 294 -0.82 -20.12 -7.17
CA ILE A 294 -0.03 -19.09 -6.51
C ILE A 294 0.09 -19.49 -5.04
N THR A 295 1.30 -19.43 -4.51
CA THR A 295 1.54 -19.55 -3.07
C THR A 295 2.11 -18.23 -2.58
N ALA A 296 1.64 -17.72 -1.45
CA ALA A 296 2.19 -16.55 -0.81
C ALA A 296 2.34 -16.83 0.68
N GLN A 297 3.41 -16.30 1.28
CA GLN A 297 3.70 -16.48 2.69
C GLN A 297 4.39 -15.27 3.31
N LEU A 298 3.96 -14.92 4.51
CA LEU A 298 4.46 -13.81 5.32
C LEU A 298 5.29 -14.36 6.48
N ILE A 299 6.52 -13.87 6.62
CA ILE A 299 7.52 -14.42 7.53
C ILE A 299 8.02 -13.30 8.45
N ASP A 300 8.08 -13.54 9.78
CA ASP A 300 8.83 -12.69 10.70
C ASP A 300 10.30 -13.10 10.64
N ALA A 301 11.11 -12.31 9.94
CA ALA A 301 12.51 -12.63 9.71
C ALA A 301 13.36 -12.58 10.99
N SER A 302 12.91 -11.93 12.06
CA SER A 302 13.63 -11.95 13.34
C SER A 302 13.62 -13.34 13.98
N THR A 303 12.53 -14.09 13.79
CA THR A 303 12.37 -15.44 14.35
C THR A 303 12.57 -16.53 13.30
N GLY A 304 12.23 -16.26 12.04
CA GLY A 304 12.11 -17.24 10.96
C GLY A 304 10.73 -17.93 10.93
N ASN A 305 9.76 -17.46 11.72
CA ASN A 305 8.43 -18.07 11.78
C ASN A 305 7.55 -17.56 10.63
N HIS A 306 6.82 -18.49 10.01
CA HIS A 306 5.74 -18.17 9.09
C HIS A 306 4.54 -17.68 9.90
N ILE A 307 4.15 -16.43 9.67
CA ILE A 307 2.99 -15.78 10.31
C ILE A 307 1.73 -16.19 9.57
N TRP A 308 1.81 -16.21 8.24
CA TRP A 308 0.71 -16.57 7.36
C TRP A 308 1.25 -17.26 6.11
N ALA A 309 0.49 -18.19 5.56
CA ALA A 309 0.77 -18.82 4.28
C ALA A 309 -0.53 -19.30 3.64
N GLU A 310 -0.72 -18.99 2.36
CA GLU A 310 -1.91 -19.38 1.63
C GLU A 310 -1.59 -19.81 0.20
N ARG A 311 -2.52 -20.59 -0.36
CA ARG A 311 -2.45 -21.10 -1.73
C ARG A 311 -3.73 -20.80 -2.48
N TYR A 312 -3.57 -20.17 -3.64
CA TYR A 312 -4.63 -19.83 -4.56
C TYR A 312 -4.54 -20.71 -5.80
N ASP A 313 -5.61 -21.44 -6.11
CA ASP A 313 -5.77 -22.15 -7.37
C ASP A 313 -6.84 -21.40 -8.20
N ARG A 314 -6.49 -20.98 -9.42
CA ARG A 314 -7.35 -20.17 -10.31
C ARG A 314 -7.33 -20.69 -11.75
N GLN A 315 -8.43 -20.46 -12.48
CA GLN A 315 -8.48 -20.73 -13.91
C GLN A 315 -7.95 -19.51 -14.67
N LEU A 316 -7.16 -19.75 -15.72
CA LEU A 316 -6.63 -18.73 -16.62
C LEU A 316 -7.67 -18.44 -17.70
N ASP A 317 -8.53 -17.46 -17.45
CA ASP A 317 -9.45 -16.94 -18.47
C ASP A 317 -8.89 -15.60 -19.00
N ASP A 318 -8.66 -14.63 -18.12
CA ASP A 318 -7.92 -13.39 -18.38
C ASP A 318 -6.76 -13.26 -17.38
N ILE A 319 -5.55 -13.05 -17.89
CA ILE A 319 -4.34 -12.99 -17.08
C ILE A 319 -4.22 -11.69 -16.27
N PHE A 320 -4.73 -10.57 -16.79
CA PHE A 320 -4.65 -9.27 -16.12
C PHE A 320 -5.71 -9.14 -15.03
N GLU A 321 -6.96 -9.55 -15.31
CA GLU A 321 -8.00 -9.58 -14.27
C GLU A 321 -7.62 -10.52 -13.12
N LEU A 322 -7.00 -11.66 -13.44
CA LEU A 322 -6.51 -12.60 -12.44
C LEU A 322 -5.38 -12.01 -11.60
N GLN A 323 -4.47 -11.25 -12.23
CA GLN A 323 -3.39 -10.54 -11.54
C GLN A 323 -3.97 -9.53 -10.54
N ASP A 324 -4.91 -8.69 -10.99
CA ASP A 324 -5.59 -7.70 -10.13
C ASP A 324 -6.34 -8.36 -8.96
N GLU A 325 -7.11 -9.43 -9.22
CA GLU A 325 -7.84 -10.18 -8.19
C GLU A 325 -6.89 -10.74 -7.13
N ILE A 326 -5.80 -11.37 -7.56
CA ILE A 326 -4.83 -11.99 -6.65
C ILE A 326 -4.09 -10.95 -5.84
N THR A 327 -3.64 -9.85 -6.47
CA THR A 327 -2.97 -8.75 -5.78
C THR A 327 -3.88 -8.21 -4.68
N GLN A 328 -5.14 -7.88 -5.00
CA GLN A 328 -6.09 -7.39 -4.01
C GLN A 328 -6.33 -8.40 -2.89
N THR A 329 -6.48 -9.69 -3.22
CA THR A 329 -6.69 -10.75 -2.23
C THR A 329 -5.51 -10.87 -1.27
N ILE A 330 -4.28 -10.88 -1.79
CA ILE A 330 -3.07 -10.98 -0.97
C ILE A 330 -2.94 -9.73 -0.09
N VAL A 331 -3.06 -8.53 -0.65
CA VAL A 331 -2.92 -7.27 0.10
C VAL A 331 -3.97 -7.15 1.21
N ALA A 332 -5.24 -7.47 0.91
CA ALA A 332 -6.33 -7.45 1.89
C ALA A 332 -6.14 -8.46 3.03
N THR A 333 -5.33 -9.50 2.81
CA THR A 333 -5.00 -10.52 3.82
C THR A 333 -3.72 -10.18 4.60
N ILE A 334 -2.71 -9.62 3.94
CA ILE A 334 -1.42 -9.30 4.58
C ILE A 334 -1.54 -8.18 5.61
N GLU A 335 -2.31 -7.12 5.31
CA GLU A 335 -2.51 -6.00 6.24
C GLU A 335 -3.02 -6.43 7.63
N PRO A 336 -4.11 -7.21 7.75
CA PRO A 336 -4.62 -7.63 9.05
C PRO A 336 -3.69 -8.62 9.76
N GLU A 337 -3.03 -9.54 9.04
CA GLU A 337 -2.08 -10.51 9.61
C GLU A 337 -0.85 -9.81 10.20
N LEU A 338 -0.30 -8.84 9.48
CA LEU A 338 0.79 -8.00 9.96
C LEU A 338 0.37 -7.22 11.21
N GLY A 339 -0.86 -6.68 11.22
CA GLY A 339 -1.41 -5.98 12.37
C GLY A 339 -1.59 -6.91 13.58
N MET A 340 -1.96 -8.18 13.39
CA MET A 340 -2.03 -9.17 14.47
C MET A 340 -0.64 -9.46 15.05
N ALA A 341 0.36 -9.67 14.19
CA ALA A 341 1.73 -9.93 14.62
C ALA A 341 2.29 -8.76 15.45
N GLU A 342 2.14 -7.52 14.97
CA GLU A 342 2.60 -6.33 15.67
C GLU A 342 1.90 -6.12 17.03
N ARG A 343 0.60 -6.39 17.12
CA ARG A 343 -0.13 -6.38 18.41
C ARG A 343 0.46 -7.39 19.39
N GLU A 344 0.71 -8.63 18.95
CA GLU A 344 1.26 -9.67 19.81
C GLU A 344 2.66 -9.32 20.34
N LEU A 345 3.48 -8.69 19.50
CA LEU A 345 4.80 -8.19 19.86
C LEU A 345 4.72 -7.06 20.88
N ALA A 346 3.82 -6.09 20.66
CA ALA A 346 3.66 -4.95 21.54
C ALA A 346 3.24 -5.35 22.97
N ILE A 347 2.44 -6.41 23.14
CA ILE A 347 2.01 -6.92 24.45
C ILE A 347 3.18 -7.56 25.22
N ARG A 348 4.15 -8.14 24.50
CA ARG A 348 5.30 -8.81 25.10
C ARG A 348 6.43 -7.84 25.50
N LYS A 349 6.41 -6.59 25.03
CA LYS A 349 7.43 -5.58 25.37
C LYS A 349 7.28 -5.07 26.83
N PRO A 350 8.39 -4.90 27.58
CA PRO A 350 8.36 -4.29 28.91
C PRO A 350 7.78 -2.86 28.91
N ARG A 351 7.11 -2.47 30.00
CA ARG A 351 6.38 -1.18 30.12
C ARG A 351 7.24 0.09 30.00
N GLU A 352 8.56 -0.03 30.05
CA GLU A 352 9.51 1.08 30.16
C GLU A 352 10.09 1.55 28.81
N THR A 353 9.85 0.82 27.70
CA THR A 353 10.31 1.15 26.34
C THR A 353 9.14 1.24 25.37
N VAL A 354 8.23 2.20 25.61
CA VAL A 354 7.00 2.32 24.80
C VAL A 354 7.04 3.63 24.01
N ASP A 355 7.53 3.51 22.77
CA ASP A 355 7.38 4.52 21.71
C ASP A 355 5.89 4.71 21.32
N ALA A 356 5.63 5.66 20.41
CA ALA A 356 4.28 5.95 19.94
C ALA A 356 3.61 4.71 19.32
N TRP A 357 4.35 4.00 18.46
CA TRP A 357 3.88 2.79 17.77
C TRP A 357 3.46 1.67 18.74
N THR A 358 4.30 1.35 19.72
CA THR A 358 4.03 0.31 20.70
C THR A 358 2.82 0.67 21.56
N SER A 359 2.69 1.94 21.96
CA SER A 359 1.50 2.41 22.71
C SER A 359 0.24 2.24 21.87
N PHE A 360 0.30 2.62 20.59
CA PHE A 360 -0.80 2.45 19.63
C PHE A 360 -1.21 0.98 19.47
N GLN A 361 -0.26 0.07 19.28
CA GLN A 361 -0.54 -1.36 19.11
C GLN A 361 -1.13 -2.00 20.38
N GLN A 362 -0.63 -1.63 21.56
CA GLN A 362 -1.23 -2.04 22.83
C GLN A 362 -2.67 -1.52 22.93
N GLY A 363 -2.91 -0.26 22.53
CA GLY A 363 -4.25 0.32 22.49
C GLY A 363 -5.21 -0.46 21.59
N LEU A 364 -4.77 -0.83 20.38
CA LEU A 364 -5.57 -1.65 19.46
C LEU A 364 -5.92 -3.02 20.04
N TRP A 365 -5.01 -3.66 20.78
CA TRP A 365 -5.30 -4.95 21.40
C TRP A 365 -6.46 -4.88 22.40
N HIS A 366 -6.49 -3.83 23.23
CA HIS A 366 -7.60 -3.56 24.14
C HIS A 366 -8.87 -3.17 23.37
N HIS A 367 -8.73 -2.36 22.31
CA HIS A 367 -9.84 -1.88 21.47
C HIS A 367 -10.70 -3.02 20.89
N TYR A 368 -10.08 -4.12 20.46
CA TYR A 368 -10.79 -5.27 19.86
C TYR A 368 -11.49 -6.20 20.87
N ARG A 369 -11.54 -5.85 22.16
CA ARG A 369 -12.23 -6.66 23.19
C ARG A 369 -13.63 -6.16 23.53
N PHE A 370 -13.99 -4.96 23.09
CA PHE A 370 -15.36 -4.44 23.12
C PHE A 370 -16.04 -4.42 24.50
N THR A 371 -15.28 -4.28 25.59
CA THR A 371 -15.84 -4.00 26.94
C THR A 371 -15.55 -2.55 27.35
N LYS A 372 -16.29 -2.04 28.33
CA LYS A 372 -16.10 -0.69 28.87
C LYS A 372 -14.69 -0.49 29.42
N GLU A 373 -14.20 -1.46 30.19
CA GLU A 373 -12.89 -1.41 30.84
C GLU A 373 -11.76 -1.46 29.82
N GLU A 374 -11.87 -2.34 28.82
CA GLU A 374 -10.86 -2.49 27.78
C GLU A 374 -10.85 -1.28 26.84
N ASN A 375 -12.01 -0.73 26.47
CA ASN A 375 -12.07 0.50 25.66
C ASN A 375 -11.47 1.71 26.40
N ALA A 376 -11.71 1.83 27.71
CA ALA A 376 -11.09 2.87 28.53
C ALA A 376 -9.55 2.73 28.58
N GLU A 377 -9.02 1.50 28.66
CA GLU A 377 -7.58 1.26 28.61
C GLU A 377 -6.99 1.55 27.22
N ALA A 378 -7.70 1.18 26.15
CA ALA A 378 -7.33 1.51 24.77
C ALA A 378 -7.18 3.03 24.59
N GLN A 379 -8.14 3.83 25.08
CA GLN A 379 -8.05 5.29 25.02
C GLN A 379 -6.85 5.85 25.78
N LYS A 380 -6.49 5.30 26.96
CA LYS A 380 -5.28 5.74 27.70
C LYS A 380 -4.02 5.49 26.87
N LEU A 381 -3.94 4.34 26.21
CA LEU A 381 -2.81 3.95 25.38
C LEU A 381 -2.72 4.78 24.10
N PHE A 382 -3.85 5.07 23.43
CA PHE A 382 -3.86 5.99 22.30
C PHE A 382 -3.46 7.41 22.71
N ARG A 383 -3.92 7.94 23.85
CA ARG A 383 -3.45 9.22 24.38
C ARG A 383 -1.95 9.21 24.68
N LYS A 384 -1.41 8.11 25.20
CA LYS A 384 0.05 7.93 25.40
C LYS A 384 0.80 7.95 24.07
N SER A 385 0.27 7.27 23.04
CA SER A 385 0.81 7.29 21.68
C SER A 385 0.85 8.72 21.12
N ILE A 386 -0.26 9.45 21.19
CA ILE A 386 -0.36 10.83 20.69
C ILE A 386 0.56 11.78 21.48
N LYS A 387 0.78 11.54 22.77
CA LYS A 387 1.74 12.32 23.56
C LYS A 387 3.19 12.08 23.11
N ALA A 388 3.51 10.85 22.67
CA ALA A 388 4.84 10.50 22.17
C ALA A 388 5.09 11.03 20.74
N ASP A 389 4.07 11.00 19.88
CA ASP A 389 4.08 11.62 18.56
C ASP A 389 2.74 12.34 18.31
N PRO A 390 2.70 13.68 18.49
CA PRO A 390 1.51 14.48 18.27
C PRO A 390 0.98 14.45 16.83
N ASN A 391 1.81 14.13 15.84
CA ASN A 391 1.41 14.07 14.43
C ASN A 391 1.01 12.66 13.98
N PHE A 392 0.93 11.70 14.91
CA PHE A 392 0.54 10.33 14.59
C PHE A 392 -0.97 10.22 14.29
N SER A 393 -1.35 10.59 13.06
CA SER A 393 -2.73 10.66 12.56
C SER A 393 -3.54 9.39 12.88
N ARG A 394 -2.98 8.20 12.62
CA ARG A 394 -3.66 6.92 12.89
C ARG A 394 -4.00 6.72 14.38
N ALA A 395 -3.13 7.16 15.29
CA ALA A 395 -3.37 7.06 16.73
C ALA A 395 -4.46 8.03 17.19
N GLN A 396 -4.50 9.24 16.62
CA GLN A 396 -5.58 10.20 16.83
C GLN A 396 -6.93 9.65 16.31
N GLY A 397 -6.94 9.11 15.09
CA GLY A 397 -8.12 8.43 14.52
C GLY A 397 -8.59 7.25 15.38
N ALA A 398 -7.67 6.44 15.92
CA ALA A 398 -8.01 5.33 16.82
C ALA A 398 -8.60 5.80 18.16
N LEU A 399 -8.10 6.91 18.71
CA LEU A 399 -8.71 7.53 19.89
C LEU A 399 -10.13 8.01 19.60
N ALA A 400 -10.35 8.71 18.49
CA ALA A 400 -11.68 9.16 18.09
C ALA A 400 -12.62 7.96 17.87
N HIS A 401 -12.14 6.89 17.26
CA HIS A 401 -12.92 5.66 17.08
C HIS A 401 -13.22 4.98 18.42
N ALA A 402 -12.30 4.93 19.38
CA ALA A 402 -12.58 4.42 20.73
C ALA A 402 -13.67 5.23 21.45
N ILE A 403 -13.67 6.55 21.30
CA ILE A 403 -14.73 7.41 21.86
C ILE A 403 -16.07 7.17 21.14
N TYR A 404 -16.05 6.96 19.81
CA TYR A 404 -17.24 6.50 19.06
C TYR A 404 -17.84 5.23 19.67
N TRP A 405 -17.01 4.26 20.09
CA TRP A 405 -17.48 3.03 20.73
C TRP A 405 -18.12 3.29 22.09
N ASP A 406 -17.61 4.24 22.89
CA ASP A 406 -18.25 4.61 24.15
C ASP A 406 -19.69 5.10 23.95
N VAL A 407 -19.92 5.92 22.91
CA VAL A 407 -21.24 6.46 22.60
C VAL A 407 -22.15 5.37 22.06
N LEU A 408 -21.69 4.59 21.08
CA LEU A 408 -22.48 3.54 20.44
C LEU A 408 -22.91 2.44 21.44
N PHE A 409 -22.05 2.12 22.41
CA PHE A 409 -22.30 1.06 23.40
C PHE A 409 -22.88 1.56 24.72
N GLY A 410 -22.96 2.88 24.92
CA GLY A 410 -23.47 3.49 26.14
C GLY A 410 -22.51 3.34 27.32
N PHE A 411 -21.20 3.45 27.08
CA PHE A 411 -20.18 3.44 28.13
C PHE A 411 -19.96 4.82 28.75
N THR A 412 -20.38 5.89 28.06
CA THR A 412 -20.29 7.29 28.51
C THR A 412 -21.64 7.81 28.99
N ASP A 413 -21.59 8.68 30.00
CA ASP A 413 -22.75 9.42 30.52
C ASP A 413 -22.97 10.78 29.81
N SER A 414 -22.00 11.23 29.01
CA SER A 414 -22.04 12.50 28.25
C SER A 414 -21.76 12.28 26.75
N PRO A 415 -22.70 11.66 26.02
CA PRO A 415 -22.48 11.27 24.63
C PRO A 415 -22.27 12.46 23.68
N GLU A 416 -22.96 13.59 23.90
CA GLU A 416 -22.81 14.77 23.04
C GLU A 416 -21.41 15.40 23.15
N GLU A 417 -20.89 15.54 24.38
CA GLU A 417 -19.53 16.04 24.64
C GLU A 417 -18.48 15.10 24.06
N ALA A 418 -18.66 13.79 24.29
CA ALA A 418 -17.78 12.77 23.74
C ALA A 418 -17.72 12.80 22.21
N LEU A 419 -18.86 13.00 21.52
CA LEU A 419 -18.88 13.13 20.06
C LEU A 419 -18.18 14.39 19.56
N GLU A 420 -18.30 15.52 20.26
CA GLU A 420 -17.63 16.77 19.86
C GLU A 420 -16.11 16.68 20.06
N ASP A 421 -15.67 16.06 21.16
CA ASP A 421 -14.26 15.75 21.42
C ASP A 421 -13.70 14.83 20.32
N ALA A 422 -14.40 13.73 20.02
CA ALA A 422 -13.98 12.79 18.99
C ALA A 422 -13.96 13.44 17.60
N LYS A 423 -14.91 14.31 17.30
CA LYS A 423 -14.95 15.10 16.06
C LYS A 423 -13.68 15.94 15.93
N THR A 424 -13.35 16.71 16.96
CA THR A 424 -12.13 17.55 16.99
C THR A 424 -10.86 16.71 16.82
N ILE A 425 -10.76 15.58 17.54
CA ILE A 425 -9.60 14.67 17.45
C ILE A 425 -9.46 14.11 16.03
N SER A 426 -10.56 13.69 15.40
CA SER A 426 -10.52 13.13 14.04
C SER A 426 -10.22 14.18 12.95
N GLN A 427 -10.65 15.43 13.13
CA GLN A 427 -10.26 16.54 12.24
C GLN A 427 -8.77 16.87 12.35
N ASN A 428 -8.22 16.83 13.57
CA ASN A 428 -6.78 16.95 13.77
C ASN A 428 -6.03 15.79 13.11
N ALA A 429 -6.58 14.56 13.16
CA ALA A 429 -5.97 13.40 12.51
C ALA A 429 -5.83 13.60 11.00
N ILE A 430 -6.89 14.06 10.35
CA ILE A 430 -6.88 14.40 8.91
C ILE A 430 -5.92 15.57 8.64
N SER A 431 -5.83 16.56 9.53
CA SER A 431 -4.90 17.68 9.37
C SER A 431 -3.43 17.27 9.53
N SER A 432 -3.14 16.23 10.33
CA SER A 432 -1.80 15.68 10.49
C SER A 432 -1.38 14.81 9.30
N ASP A 433 -2.32 14.08 8.67
CA ASP A 433 -2.10 13.32 7.43
C ASP A 433 -3.44 13.15 6.70
N ASP A 434 -3.63 13.88 5.59
CA ASP A 434 -4.85 13.86 4.77
C ASP A 434 -4.94 12.64 3.85
N LYS A 435 -3.92 11.77 3.88
CA LYS A 435 -3.86 10.50 3.15
C LYS A 435 -3.97 9.30 4.08
N GLU A 436 -4.19 9.48 5.38
CA GLU A 436 -4.42 8.38 6.32
C GLU A 436 -5.89 7.91 6.25
N PRO A 437 -6.18 6.73 5.66
CA PRO A 437 -7.55 6.25 5.49
C PRO A 437 -8.27 6.00 6.83
N PHE A 438 -7.53 5.64 7.89
CA PHE A 438 -8.14 5.42 9.21
C PHE A 438 -8.69 6.71 9.83
N ALA A 439 -8.07 7.87 9.56
CA ALA A 439 -8.50 9.16 10.05
C ALA A 439 -9.85 9.58 9.41
N HIS A 440 -9.94 9.49 8.09
CA HIS A 440 -11.18 9.70 7.34
C HIS A 440 -12.29 8.73 7.77
N PHE A 441 -11.96 7.44 7.95
CA PHE A 441 -12.89 6.46 8.49
C PHE A 441 -13.43 6.87 9.87
N ALA A 442 -12.55 7.21 10.82
CA ALA A 442 -12.96 7.61 12.17
C ALA A 442 -13.86 8.85 12.13
N TYR A 443 -13.51 9.86 11.33
CA TYR A 443 -14.30 11.08 11.19
C TYR A 443 -15.68 10.79 10.60
N GLY A 444 -15.76 10.02 9.51
CA GLY A 444 -17.05 9.64 8.91
C GLY A 444 -17.94 8.83 9.85
N ARG A 445 -17.37 8.01 10.73
CA ARG A 445 -18.11 7.31 11.80
C ARG A 445 -18.71 8.27 12.82
N ILE A 446 -17.95 9.29 13.24
CA ILE A 446 -18.44 10.34 14.13
C ILE A 446 -19.54 11.17 13.47
N LEU A 447 -19.33 11.61 12.22
CA LEU A 447 -20.33 12.35 11.43
C LEU A 447 -21.63 11.57 11.27
N THR A 448 -21.54 10.24 11.15
CA THR A 448 -22.74 9.39 11.13
C THR A 448 -23.56 9.59 12.40
N LEU A 449 -22.97 9.45 13.60
CA LEU A 449 -23.67 9.60 14.89
C LEU A 449 -24.16 11.03 15.16
N THR A 450 -23.47 12.04 14.65
CA THR A 450 -23.90 13.45 14.74
C THR A 450 -24.94 13.85 13.68
N LYS A 451 -25.46 12.87 12.91
CA LYS A 451 -26.51 13.03 11.88
C LYS A 451 -26.09 13.80 10.63
N ASP A 452 -24.79 14.03 10.45
CA ASP A 452 -24.23 14.66 9.25
C ASP A 452 -23.92 13.58 8.18
N HIS A 453 -24.99 13.00 7.65
CA HIS A 453 -24.89 11.81 6.80
C HIS A 453 -24.14 12.03 5.49
N GLU A 454 -24.31 13.19 4.83
CA GLU A 454 -23.72 13.45 3.52
C GLU A 454 -22.20 13.59 3.65
N ASN A 455 -21.72 14.36 4.63
CA ASN A 455 -20.30 14.47 4.90
C ASN A 455 -19.74 13.13 5.41
N ALA A 456 -20.48 12.38 6.24
CA ALA A 456 -20.06 11.04 6.65
C ALA A 456 -19.78 10.12 5.46
N ILE A 457 -20.68 10.09 4.48
CA ILE A 457 -20.53 9.29 3.26
C ILE A 457 -19.29 9.73 2.49
N ALA A 458 -19.09 11.03 2.28
CA ALA A 458 -17.95 11.56 1.54
C ALA A 458 -16.60 11.20 2.19
N GLU A 459 -16.50 11.32 3.52
CA GLU A 459 -15.30 10.94 4.27
C GLU A 459 -15.02 9.43 4.21
N LEU A 460 -16.07 8.61 4.26
CA LEU A 460 -15.94 7.15 4.16
C LEU A 460 -15.59 6.69 2.74
N GLU A 461 -16.12 7.37 1.72
CA GLU A 461 -15.70 7.17 0.32
C GLU A 461 -14.23 7.58 0.13
N ARG A 462 -13.81 8.70 0.74
CA ARG A 462 -12.40 9.12 0.73
C ARG A 462 -11.47 8.10 1.38
N ALA A 463 -11.87 7.51 2.51
CA ALA A 463 -11.12 6.43 3.14
C ALA A 463 -10.95 5.20 2.22
N ILE A 464 -11.99 4.88 1.42
CA ILE A 464 -11.95 3.78 0.43
C ILE A 464 -11.11 4.14 -0.79
N GLU A 465 -11.14 5.40 -1.26
CA GLU A 465 -10.27 5.86 -2.34
C GLU A 465 -8.79 5.76 -1.96
N LEU A 466 -8.47 6.14 -0.71
CA LEU A 466 -7.11 6.07 -0.17
C LEU A 466 -6.67 4.61 0.04
N ASN A 467 -7.58 3.73 0.47
CA ASN A 467 -7.31 2.31 0.63
C ASN A 467 -8.54 1.45 0.21
N PRO A 468 -8.55 0.95 -1.05
CA PRO A 468 -9.63 0.10 -1.55
C PRO A 468 -9.79 -1.25 -0.84
N ASN A 469 -8.79 -1.68 -0.05
CA ASN A 469 -8.82 -2.92 0.71
C ASN A 469 -9.23 -2.70 2.18
N PHE A 470 -9.66 -1.49 2.55
CA PHE A 470 -9.98 -1.16 3.95
C PHE A 470 -11.38 -1.61 4.36
N ALA A 471 -11.51 -2.86 4.82
CA ALA A 471 -12.80 -3.46 5.22
C ALA A 471 -13.60 -2.61 6.22
N HIS A 472 -12.94 -1.99 7.21
CA HIS A 472 -13.60 -1.11 8.18
C HIS A 472 -14.28 0.10 7.51
N ALA A 473 -13.68 0.71 6.48
CA ALA A 473 -14.28 1.83 5.77
C ALA A 473 -15.54 1.43 4.98
N PHE A 474 -15.55 0.26 4.34
CA PHE A 474 -16.76 -0.27 3.71
C PHE A 474 -17.89 -0.52 4.72
N ASN A 475 -17.57 -1.07 5.90
CA ASN A 475 -18.55 -1.23 6.97
C ASN A 475 -19.04 0.12 7.53
N GLY A 476 -18.13 1.08 7.69
CA GLY A 476 -18.48 2.45 8.08
C GLY A 476 -19.44 3.08 7.07
N LEU A 477 -19.13 3.00 5.77
CA LEU A 477 -19.96 3.50 4.68
C LEU A 477 -21.33 2.83 4.69
N ALA A 478 -21.38 1.51 4.86
CA ALA A 478 -22.63 0.79 5.01
C ALA A 478 -23.49 1.32 6.17
N MET A 479 -22.88 1.70 7.30
CA MET A 479 -23.64 2.24 8.43
C MET A 479 -24.18 3.63 8.08
N ALA A 480 -23.36 4.50 7.49
CA ALA A 480 -23.81 5.81 7.02
C ALA A 480 -24.94 5.70 5.98
N LEU A 481 -24.85 4.73 5.06
CA LEU A 481 -25.89 4.39 4.08
C LEU A 481 -27.19 3.93 4.74
N ALA A 482 -27.12 2.99 5.67
CA ALA A 482 -28.30 2.51 6.39
C ALA A 482 -28.98 3.65 7.17
N MET A 483 -28.20 4.41 7.95
CA MET A 483 -28.71 5.53 8.74
C MET A 483 -29.30 6.64 7.86
N SER A 484 -28.70 6.93 6.70
CA SER A 484 -29.23 7.91 5.72
C SER A 484 -30.44 7.42 4.92
N GLY A 485 -30.90 6.18 5.15
CA GLY A 485 -32.11 5.64 4.55
C GLY A 485 -31.90 4.92 3.22
N ARG A 486 -30.69 4.42 2.96
CA ARG A 486 -30.27 3.66 1.76
C ARG A 486 -29.81 2.22 2.13
N PRO A 487 -30.68 1.39 2.73
CA PRO A 487 -30.29 0.07 3.23
C PRO A 487 -29.89 -0.93 2.14
N ASP A 488 -30.42 -0.84 0.90
CA ASP A 488 -30.00 -1.72 -0.20
C ASP A 488 -28.51 -1.53 -0.54
N GLU A 489 -28.06 -0.28 -0.66
CA GLU A 489 -26.65 0.05 -0.88
C GLU A 489 -25.79 -0.38 0.32
N ALA A 490 -26.31 -0.24 1.54
CA ALA A 490 -25.61 -0.70 2.75
C ALA A 490 -25.31 -2.20 2.70
N VAL A 491 -26.28 -3.03 2.30
CA VAL A 491 -26.08 -4.49 2.16
C VAL A 491 -24.95 -4.81 1.19
N GLN A 492 -24.87 -4.10 0.06
CA GLN A 492 -23.79 -4.28 -0.92
C GLN A 492 -22.42 -3.93 -0.34
N LYS A 493 -22.30 -2.80 0.37
CA LYS A 493 -21.02 -2.37 0.96
C LYS A 493 -20.55 -3.30 2.07
N VAL A 494 -21.45 -3.82 2.92
CA VAL A 494 -21.08 -4.82 3.92
C VAL A 494 -20.61 -6.13 3.28
N GLU A 495 -21.18 -6.53 2.15
CA GLU A 495 -20.71 -7.72 1.43
C GLU A 495 -19.25 -7.61 1.03
N ILE A 496 -18.86 -6.43 0.53
CA ILE A 496 -17.48 -6.13 0.19
C ILE A 496 -16.60 -6.18 1.45
N ALA A 497 -17.02 -5.56 2.56
CA ALA A 497 -16.28 -5.58 3.82
C ALA A 497 -16.01 -7.01 4.33
N ILE A 498 -17.04 -7.88 4.34
CA ILE A 498 -16.93 -9.28 4.77
C ILE A 498 -16.01 -10.07 3.84
N ARG A 499 -16.07 -9.81 2.53
CA ARG A 499 -15.21 -10.48 1.54
C ARG A 499 -13.74 -10.07 1.68
N LEU A 500 -13.48 -8.78 1.97
CA LEU A 500 -12.13 -8.26 2.16
C LEU A 500 -11.47 -8.83 3.42
N ASN A 501 -12.20 -8.94 4.53
CA ASN A 501 -11.65 -9.51 5.77
C ASN A 501 -12.67 -10.42 6.49
N PRO A 502 -12.78 -11.70 6.12
CA PRO A 502 -13.73 -12.63 6.73
C PRO A 502 -13.36 -13.07 8.16
N HIS A 503 -12.11 -12.81 8.59
CA HIS A 503 -11.59 -13.19 9.90
C HIS A 503 -11.35 -11.98 10.82
N ASP A 504 -11.92 -10.82 10.48
CA ASP A 504 -11.83 -9.60 11.26
C ASP A 504 -12.28 -9.83 12.73
N PRO A 505 -11.53 -9.38 13.75
CA PRO A 505 -11.95 -9.49 15.15
C PRO A 505 -13.32 -8.86 15.44
N SER A 506 -13.72 -7.88 14.62
CA SER A 506 -14.99 -7.16 14.68
C SER A 506 -16.02 -7.66 13.65
N ILE A 507 -15.81 -8.82 13.01
CA ILE A 507 -16.68 -9.37 11.94
C ILE A 507 -18.16 -9.46 12.34
N TRP A 508 -18.45 -9.66 13.62
CA TRP A 508 -19.81 -9.68 14.15
C TRP A 508 -20.54 -8.34 13.92
N THR A 509 -19.82 -7.22 13.90
CA THR A 509 -20.37 -5.88 13.65
C THR A 509 -20.86 -5.76 12.20
N TYR A 510 -20.12 -6.36 11.26
CA TYR A 510 -20.45 -6.33 9.83
C TYR A 510 -21.70 -7.16 9.60
N MET A 511 -21.72 -8.38 10.14
CA MET A 511 -22.88 -9.27 10.07
C MET A 511 -24.13 -8.65 10.73
N SER A 512 -23.95 -7.97 11.86
CA SER A 512 -25.03 -7.24 12.55
C SER A 512 -25.58 -6.10 11.70
N LEU A 513 -24.70 -5.31 11.08
CA LEU A 513 -25.11 -4.20 10.22
C LEU A 513 -25.85 -4.68 8.97
N ARG A 514 -25.40 -5.77 8.34
CA ARG A 514 -26.13 -6.40 7.23
C ARG A 514 -27.52 -6.84 7.67
N SER A 515 -27.63 -7.48 8.83
CA SER A 515 -28.92 -7.87 9.38
C SER A 515 -29.83 -6.67 9.66
N LEU A 516 -29.31 -5.59 10.25
CA LEU A 516 -30.07 -4.37 10.50
C LEU A 516 -30.62 -3.77 9.20
N ALA A 517 -29.78 -3.66 8.16
CA ALA A 517 -30.22 -3.20 6.84
C ALA A 517 -31.31 -4.11 6.23
N LEU A 518 -31.20 -5.43 6.40
CA LEU A 518 -32.21 -6.39 5.95
C LEU A 518 -33.53 -6.28 6.73
N ILE A 519 -33.50 -5.96 8.03
CA ILE A 519 -34.69 -5.64 8.83
C ILE A 519 -35.39 -4.41 8.26
N MET A 520 -34.64 -3.34 7.95
CA MET A 520 -35.18 -2.12 7.35
C MET A 520 -35.84 -2.39 5.98
N LEU A 521 -35.31 -3.36 5.22
CA LEU A 521 -35.85 -3.83 3.95
C LEU A 521 -36.99 -4.85 4.10
N LYS A 522 -37.39 -5.19 5.33
CA LYS A 522 -38.40 -6.23 5.65
C LYS A 522 -38.05 -7.62 5.11
N ARG A 523 -36.75 -7.89 4.90
CA ARG A 523 -36.20 -9.20 4.49
C ARG A 523 -35.83 -10.03 5.72
N HIS A 524 -36.83 -10.33 6.54
CA HIS A 524 -36.64 -10.83 7.92
C HIS A 524 -35.97 -12.22 8.00
N ASP A 525 -36.24 -13.14 7.08
CA ASP A 525 -35.58 -14.45 7.04
C ASP A 525 -34.07 -14.33 6.80
N GLU A 526 -33.67 -13.45 5.88
CA GLU A 526 -32.25 -13.20 5.61
C GLU A 526 -31.60 -12.45 6.78
N ALA A 527 -32.31 -11.50 7.39
CA ALA A 527 -31.85 -10.82 8.59
C ALA A 527 -31.56 -11.83 9.72
N LEU A 528 -32.49 -12.75 9.99
CA LEU A 528 -32.31 -13.80 10.99
C LEU A 528 -31.04 -14.63 10.75
N SER A 529 -30.79 -15.01 9.49
CA SER A 529 -29.59 -15.78 9.11
C SER A 529 -28.30 -15.02 9.48
N TRP A 530 -28.21 -13.74 9.15
CA TRP A 530 -27.03 -12.91 9.42
C TRP A 530 -26.89 -12.55 10.91
N ALA A 531 -27.98 -12.21 11.60
CA ALA A 531 -27.97 -11.96 13.04
C ALA A 531 -27.50 -13.21 13.82
N THR A 532 -27.94 -14.40 13.42
CA THR A 532 -27.50 -15.66 14.02
C THR A 532 -26.01 -15.91 13.81
N LYS A 533 -25.47 -15.57 12.63
CA LYS A 533 -24.02 -15.65 12.38
C LYS A 533 -23.25 -14.65 13.26
N ALA A 534 -23.78 -13.44 13.44
CA ALA A 534 -23.15 -12.41 14.27
C ALA A 534 -23.02 -12.85 15.75
N THR A 535 -24.07 -13.44 16.33
CA THR A 535 -24.06 -13.88 17.74
C THR A 535 -23.22 -15.13 18.00
N ARG A 536 -22.79 -15.85 16.96
CA ARG A 536 -21.89 -17.02 17.06
C ARG A 536 -20.40 -16.67 17.05
N GLN A 537 -20.06 -15.40 16.85
CA GLN A 537 -18.66 -14.96 16.83
C GLN A 537 -18.07 -14.96 18.25
N ARG A 538 -16.74 -14.79 18.36
CA ARG A 538 -15.99 -14.94 19.63
C ARG A 538 -16.41 -13.95 20.73
N SER A 539 -16.81 -12.73 20.36
CA SER A 539 -17.16 -11.65 21.31
C SER A 539 -18.24 -10.71 20.75
N PRO A 540 -19.49 -11.18 20.59
CA PRO A 540 -20.58 -10.36 20.07
C PRO A 540 -21.05 -9.36 21.13
N GLY A 541 -21.21 -8.10 20.74
CA GLY A 541 -21.78 -7.07 21.61
C GLY A 541 -23.29 -7.21 21.81
N TRP A 542 -23.86 -6.47 22.78
CA TRP A 542 -25.31 -6.47 23.05
C TRP A 542 -26.15 -6.15 21.80
N LEU A 543 -25.63 -5.29 20.90
CA LEU A 543 -26.31 -4.89 19.67
C LEU A 543 -26.58 -6.08 18.73
N ALA A 544 -25.68 -7.06 18.67
CA ALA A 544 -25.88 -8.27 17.85
C ALA A 544 -27.10 -9.06 18.32
N TYR A 545 -27.27 -9.18 19.65
CA TYR A 545 -28.41 -9.84 20.26
C TYR A 545 -29.71 -9.04 20.13
N ALA A 546 -29.65 -7.71 20.24
CA ALA A 546 -30.81 -6.85 19.99
C ALA A 546 -31.30 -6.99 18.53
N ILE A 547 -30.39 -6.99 17.56
CA ILE A 547 -30.72 -7.20 16.14
C ILE A 547 -31.30 -8.59 15.90
N LEU A 548 -30.75 -9.63 16.55
CA LEU A 548 -31.32 -10.98 16.52
C LEU A 548 -32.73 -11.03 17.09
N ALA A 549 -32.96 -10.38 18.24
CA ALA A 549 -34.27 -10.30 18.88
C ALA A 549 -35.30 -9.64 17.95
N SER A 550 -34.93 -8.52 17.31
CA SER A 550 -35.81 -7.84 16.36
C SER A 550 -36.16 -8.70 15.15
N ALA A 551 -35.18 -9.38 14.54
CA ALA A 551 -35.43 -10.29 13.42
C ALA A 551 -36.34 -11.47 13.79
N LEU A 552 -36.14 -12.07 14.97
CA LEU A 552 -36.98 -13.16 15.50
C LEU A 552 -38.41 -12.68 15.82
N GLY A 553 -38.56 -11.46 16.34
CA GLY A 553 -39.85 -10.83 16.61
C GLY A 553 -40.70 -10.73 15.34
N HIS A 554 -40.13 -10.19 14.26
CA HIS A 554 -40.80 -10.08 12.96
C HIS A 554 -41.19 -11.43 12.34
N LEU A 555 -40.43 -12.49 12.63
CA LEU A 555 -40.75 -13.86 12.20
C LEU A 555 -41.69 -14.60 13.16
N SER A 556 -42.27 -13.90 14.15
CA SER A 556 -43.16 -14.47 15.16
C SER A 556 -42.54 -15.62 15.98
N LYS A 557 -41.20 -15.68 16.07
CA LYS A 557 -40.45 -16.64 16.89
C LYS A 557 -40.24 -16.08 18.29
N ILE A 558 -41.33 -15.79 18.99
CA ILE A 558 -41.36 -14.92 20.17
C ILE A 558 -40.50 -15.44 21.34
N ASP A 559 -40.51 -16.74 21.62
CA ASP A 559 -39.71 -17.29 22.73
C ASP A 559 -38.20 -17.18 22.49
N ASP A 560 -37.77 -17.40 21.24
CA ASP A 560 -36.39 -17.18 20.82
C ASP A 560 -36.03 -15.69 20.82
N ALA A 561 -36.96 -14.82 20.40
CA ALA A 561 -36.79 -13.36 20.41
C ALA A 561 -36.55 -12.85 21.82
N ARG A 562 -37.37 -13.26 22.79
CA ARG A 562 -37.21 -12.94 24.22
C ARG A 562 -35.91 -13.47 24.80
N LYS A 563 -35.47 -14.66 24.36
CA LYS A 563 -34.17 -15.21 24.76
C LYS A 563 -33.04 -14.31 24.28
N ALA A 564 -33.03 -13.96 23.00
CA ALA A 564 -32.04 -13.03 22.45
C ALA A 564 -32.10 -11.65 23.14
N GLY A 565 -33.30 -11.16 23.47
CA GLY A 565 -33.47 -9.94 24.26
C GLY A 565 -32.84 -10.01 25.65
N ARG A 566 -33.01 -11.14 26.37
CA ARG A 566 -32.34 -11.39 27.66
C ARG A 566 -30.82 -11.47 27.52
N ASP A 567 -30.32 -12.08 26.45
CA ASP A 567 -28.87 -12.13 26.16
C ASP A 567 -28.32 -10.71 25.92
N ALA A 568 -29.06 -9.84 25.22
CA ALA A 568 -28.71 -8.43 25.07
C ALA A 568 -28.67 -7.69 26.43
N LEU A 569 -29.69 -7.88 27.27
CA LEU A 569 -29.77 -7.28 28.61
C LEU A 569 -28.69 -7.82 29.57
N THR A 570 -28.19 -9.04 29.37
CA THR A 570 -27.07 -9.58 30.15
C THR A 570 -25.79 -8.78 29.88
N LEU A 571 -25.60 -8.33 28.64
CA LEU A 571 -24.43 -7.54 28.22
C LEU A 571 -24.61 -6.04 28.46
N LYS A 572 -25.85 -5.53 28.41
CA LYS A 572 -26.21 -4.14 28.71
C LYS A 572 -27.48 -4.10 29.57
N PRO A 573 -27.36 -4.17 30.91
CA PRO A 573 -28.52 -4.25 31.82
C PRO A 573 -29.48 -3.06 31.78
N ASP A 574 -28.99 -1.89 31.40
CA ASP A 574 -29.71 -0.63 31.26
C ASP A 574 -30.16 -0.36 29.81
N PHE A 575 -30.11 -1.37 28.94
CA PHE A 575 -30.56 -1.24 27.55
C PHE A 575 -32.07 -0.97 27.46
N THR A 576 -32.45 0.01 26.65
CA THR A 576 -33.84 0.38 26.35
C THR A 576 -34.04 0.74 24.88
N LEU A 577 -35.28 0.76 24.41
CA LEU A 577 -35.61 1.25 23.06
C LEU A 577 -35.35 2.76 22.94
N SER A 578 -35.51 3.53 24.02
CA SER A 578 -35.15 4.94 24.12
C SER A 578 -33.67 5.18 23.85
N PHE A 579 -32.79 4.30 24.34
CA PHE A 579 -31.37 4.34 24.01
C PHE A 579 -31.15 4.23 22.49
N ILE A 580 -31.84 3.31 21.79
CA ILE A 580 -31.74 3.22 20.32
C ILE A 580 -32.19 4.50 19.65
N LYS A 581 -33.33 5.07 20.08
CA LYS A 581 -33.89 6.32 19.52
C LYS A 581 -32.94 7.51 19.66
N GLN A 582 -32.14 7.55 20.73
CA GLN A 582 -31.19 8.63 21.02
C GLN A 582 -29.85 8.42 20.32
N THR A 583 -29.31 7.19 20.36
CA THR A 583 -27.96 6.88 19.88
C THR A 583 -27.90 6.65 18.37
N PHE A 584 -28.93 6.04 17.76
CA PHE A 584 -28.89 5.67 16.35
C PHE A 584 -29.57 6.73 15.45
N PRO A 585 -28.83 7.34 14.52
CA PRO A 585 -29.26 8.52 13.77
C PRO A 585 -30.06 8.14 12.50
N PHE A 586 -31.19 7.44 12.65
CA PHE A 586 -32.01 7.08 11.49
C PHE A 586 -32.66 8.32 10.85
N LYS A 587 -32.34 8.59 9.58
CA LYS A 587 -32.95 9.68 8.78
C LYS A 587 -34.41 9.41 8.46
N LYS A 588 -34.78 8.14 8.23
CA LYS A 588 -36.15 7.70 7.92
C LYS A 588 -36.81 7.11 9.17
N PRO A 589 -37.87 7.72 9.72
CA PRO A 589 -38.58 7.20 10.89
C PRO A 589 -39.07 5.75 10.71
N ASP A 590 -39.56 5.39 9.52
CA ASP A 590 -40.05 4.04 9.23
C ASP A 590 -38.97 2.97 9.40
N HIS A 591 -37.71 3.27 9.07
CA HIS A 591 -36.61 2.33 9.24
C HIS A 591 -36.29 2.08 10.72
N LEU A 592 -36.32 3.13 11.54
CA LEU A 592 -36.18 3.01 12.98
C LEU A 592 -37.37 2.21 13.56
N GLU A 593 -38.59 2.54 13.15
CA GLU A 593 -39.79 1.93 13.71
C GLU A 593 -39.87 0.44 13.40
N VAL A 594 -39.52 -0.01 12.19
CA VAL A 594 -39.44 -1.44 11.88
C VAL A 594 -38.43 -2.15 12.79
N PHE A 595 -37.27 -1.53 13.08
CA PHE A 595 -36.32 -2.14 14.01
C PHE A 595 -36.89 -2.23 15.44
N LEU A 596 -37.50 -1.14 15.94
CA LEU A 596 -38.09 -1.07 17.28
C LEU A 596 -39.29 -2.01 17.45
N GLU A 597 -40.14 -2.16 16.44
CA GLU A 597 -41.28 -3.08 16.45
C GLU A 597 -40.84 -4.51 16.79
N GLY A 598 -39.79 -5.01 16.13
CA GLY A 598 -39.25 -6.33 16.42
C GLY A 598 -38.71 -6.45 17.85
N LEU A 599 -38.11 -5.38 18.40
CA LEU A 599 -37.63 -5.36 19.79
C LEU A 599 -38.80 -5.37 20.79
N ARG A 600 -39.90 -4.67 20.51
CA ARG A 600 -41.12 -4.70 21.34
C ARG A 600 -41.74 -6.09 21.34
N LEU A 601 -41.75 -6.78 20.20
CA LEU A 601 -42.19 -8.19 20.12
C LEU A 601 -41.31 -9.15 20.92
N ALA A 602 -40.07 -8.75 21.23
CA ALA A 602 -39.15 -9.49 22.10
C ALA A 602 -39.28 -9.11 23.59
N ASP A 603 -40.27 -8.29 23.97
CA ASP A 603 -40.51 -7.74 25.32
C ASP A 603 -39.33 -6.94 25.90
N LEU A 604 -38.59 -6.23 25.03
CA LEU A 604 -37.53 -5.32 25.50
C LEU A 604 -38.11 -4.00 26.06
N PRO A 605 -37.47 -3.43 27.10
CA PRO A 605 -37.99 -2.25 27.81
C PRO A 605 -37.91 -0.98 26.95
N GLU A 606 -38.94 -0.13 27.05
CA GLU A 606 -39.06 1.13 26.30
C GLU A 606 -37.98 2.17 26.61
#